data_AF-A0A0Q3M848-F1
#
_entry.id   AF-A0A0Q3M848-F1
#
_cell.length_a   1.000
_cell.length_b   1.000
_cell.length_c   1.000
_cell.angle_alpha   90.00
_cell.angle_beta   90.00
_cell.angle_gamma   90.00
#
_symmetry.space_group_name_H-M   'P 1'
#
loop_
_entity.id
_entity.type
_entity.pdbx_description
1 polymer ?
#
loop_
_entity_poly.entity_id
_entity_poly.type
_entity_poly.pdbx_seq_one_letter_code
_entity_poly.pdbx_strand_id
1 'polypeptide(L)'
;MDAQNGGTLTPVLLNVYDLTPVNDYLYWLGFGVFHSGIEVHGMEYGFGAHDFSSSGVFEVESKSCPGFIYRKTLWLGTTDMSREEFRSFIEKLAGKYHGNTYHLISKNCNHFTDDVCKNLTGKPIPGWVNRLARVGWYHCMFCFLSW
;
A
#
# COMPACT_ATOMS: atom_id res chain seq x y z
N MET A 1 -26.55 -17.34 -30.15
CA MET A 1 -25.54 -16.27 -30.14
C MET A 1 -25.29 -15.97 -28.68
N ASP A 2 -24.41 -16.74 -28.04
CA ASP A 2 -24.12 -16.61 -26.61
C ASP A 2 -22.74 -15.97 -26.51
N ALA A 3 -22.73 -14.65 -26.32
CA ALA A 3 -21.50 -13.91 -26.06
C ALA A 3 -20.99 -14.29 -24.66
N GLN A 4 -19.93 -15.09 -24.60
CA GLN A 4 -19.15 -15.24 -23.38
C GLN A 4 -18.48 -13.90 -23.08
N ASN A 5 -19.09 -13.11 -22.19
CA ASN A 5 -18.41 -11.98 -21.57
C ASN A 5 -17.47 -12.53 -20.48
N GLY A 6 -16.39 -13.18 -20.90
CA GLY A 6 -15.30 -13.56 -20.02
C GLY A 6 -14.53 -12.30 -19.66
N GLY A 7 -14.95 -11.60 -18.59
CA GLY A 7 -14.23 -10.44 -18.09
C GLY A 7 -12.76 -10.78 -17.88
N THR A 8 -11.86 -10.04 -18.52
CA THR A 8 -10.42 -10.27 -18.41
C THR A 8 -9.97 -9.96 -16.99
N LEU A 9 -9.81 -11.01 -16.18
CA LEU A 9 -9.31 -10.87 -14.82
C LEU A 9 -7.88 -10.34 -14.84
N THR A 10 -7.67 -9.18 -14.23
CA THR A 10 -6.38 -8.51 -14.14
C THR A 10 -5.73 -8.84 -12.80
N PRO A 11 -4.45 -9.26 -12.76
CA PRO A 11 -3.76 -9.54 -11.51
C PRO A 11 -3.60 -8.28 -10.66
N VAL A 12 -3.78 -8.45 -9.34
CA VAL A 12 -3.46 -7.45 -8.32
C VAL A 12 -2.19 -7.90 -7.62
N LEU A 13 -1.14 -7.08 -7.70
CA LEU A 13 0.20 -7.38 -7.22
C LEU A 13 0.64 -6.38 -6.16
N LEU A 14 1.49 -6.81 -5.22
CA LEU A 14 2.12 -5.96 -4.22
C LEU A 14 3.63 -5.96 -4.42
N ASN A 15 4.19 -4.83 -4.82
CA ASN A 15 5.63 -4.64 -4.88
C ASN A 15 6.12 -4.18 -3.51
N VAL A 16 7.09 -4.89 -2.94
CA VAL A 16 7.66 -4.61 -1.62
C VAL A 16 9.10 -4.17 -1.80
N TYR A 17 9.47 -3.12 -1.07
CA TYR A 17 10.80 -2.54 -1.10
C TYR A 17 11.38 -2.40 0.31
N ASP A 18 12.70 -2.52 0.40
CA ASP A 18 13.49 -2.23 1.58
C ASP A 18 13.78 -0.72 1.64
N LEU A 19 13.58 -0.11 2.82
CA LEU A 19 14.00 1.27 3.14
C LEU A 19 15.47 1.25 3.56
N THR A 20 16.38 1.87 2.81
CA THR A 20 17.83 1.68 3.05
C THR A 20 18.65 2.94 3.35
N PRO A 21 18.06 3.96 4.01
CA PRO A 21 18.86 4.60 5.07
C PRO A 21 18.14 4.75 6.42
N VAL A 22 16.80 4.77 6.46
CA VAL A 22 16.04 4.92 7.73
C VAL A 22 16.10 3.65 8.59
N ASN A 23 16.50 2.53 7.99
CA ASN A 23 16.57 1.23 8.62
C ASN A 23 17.78 1.08 9.55
N ASP A 24 18.84 1.89 9.43
CA ASP A 24 20.01 1.75 10.31
C ASP A 24 19.68 2.02 11.81
N TYR A 25 18.66 2.85 12.08
CA TYR A 25 18.20 3.12 13.45
C TYR A 25 17.07 2.19 13.93
N LEU A 26 16.25 1.65 13.02
CA LEU A 26 15.05 0.86 13.36
C LEU A 26 15.24 -0.65 13.21
N TYR A 27 16.15 -1.10 12.35
CA TYR A 27 16.46 -2.53 12.17
C TYR A 27 17.11 -3.13 13.41
N TRP A 28 17.91 -2.33 14.14
CA TRP A 28 18.53 -2.73 15.41
C TRP A 28 17.51 -3.13 16.50
N LEU A 29 16.25 -2.69 16.37
CA LEU A 29 15.15 -3.01 17.27
C LEU A 29 14.29 -4.21 16.81
N GLY A 30 14.59 -4.86 15.68
CA GLY A 30 13.89 -6.07 15.22
C GLY A 30 12.59 -5.81 14.45
N PHE A 31 12.35 -4.59 13.99
CA PHE A 31 11.14 -4.20 13.27
C PHE A 31 11.45 -3.65 11.87
N GLY A 32 11.35 -4.50 10.84
CA GLY A 32 11.51 -4.05 9.45
C GLY A 32 10.42 -3.04 9.06
N VAL A 33 10.84 -1.87 8.56
CA VAL A 33 9.96 -0.92 7.87
C VAL A 33 10.04 -1.25 6.39
N PHE A 34 8.93 -1.69 5.79
CA PHE A 34 8.83 -1.89 4.36
C PHE A 34 8.01 -0.78 3.72
N HIS A 35 8.38 -0.42 2.50
CA HIS A 35 7.51 0.31 1.59
C HIS A 35 6.80 -0.69 0.68
N SER A 36 5.53 -0.43 0.36
CA SER A 36 4.83 -1.18 -0.68
C SER A 36 4.04 -0.30 -1.63
N GLY A 37 4.00 -0.74 -2.89
CA GLY A 37 3.14 -0.21 -3.96
C GLY A 37 2.22 -1.31 -4.49
N ILE A 38 1.00 -0.93 -4.88
CA ILE A 38 0.03 -1.84 -5.49
C ILE A 38 0.11 -1.73 -7.01
N GLU A 39 0.26 -2.85 -7.70
CA GLU A 39 0.35 -2.90 -9.15
C GLU A 39 -0.89 -3.58 -9.74
N VAL A 40 -1.53 -2.87 -10.67
CA VAL A 40 -2.68 -3.34 -11.45
C VAL A 40 -2.56 -2.72 -12.85
N HIS A 41 -2.92 -3.46 -13.90
CA HIS A 41 -2.83 -2.97 -15.30
C HIS A 41 -1.42 -2.50 -15.73
N GLY A 42 -0.38 -3.05 -15.09
CA GLY A 42 1.03 -2.74 -15.35
C GLY A 42 1.54 -1.43 -14.75
N MET A 43 0.71 -0.70 -14.00
CA MET A 43 1.08 0.52 -13.31
C MET A 43 1.07 0.31 -11.81
N GLU A 44 2.06 0.89 -11.12
CA GLU A 44 2.22 0.81 -9.68
C GLU A 44 1.78 2.11 -9.01
N TYR A 45 0.99 1.97 -7.95
CA TYR A 45 0.45 3.07 -7.16
C TYR A 45 0.97 2.98 -5.73
N GLY A 46 1.44 4.10 -5.21
CA GLY A 46 1.95 4.23 -3.85
C GLY A 46 1.45 5.49 -3.17
N PHE A 47 1.73 5.61 -1.87
CA PHE A 47 1.42 6.81 -1.08
C PHE A 47 2.69 7.34 -0.41
N GLY A 48 2.98 8.62 -0.63
CA GLY A 48 4.16 9.32 -0.12
C GLY A 48 3.80 10.57 0.69
N ALA A 49 4.78 11.03 1.47
CA ALA A 49 4.67 12.25 2.27
C ALA A 49 5.06 13.48 1.45
N HIS A 50 4.32 14.58 1.62
CA HIS A 50 4.71 15.92 1.16
C HIS A 50 3.90 16.99 1.93
N ASP A 51 4.32 18.25 1.92
CA ASP A 51 3.71 19.29 2.78
C ASP A 51 2.37 19.85 2.27
N PHE A 52 2.04 19.60 1.00
CA PHE A 52 0.81 20.09 0.40
C PHE A 52 -0.44 19.32 0.84
N SER A 53 -1.60 19.99 0.82
CA SER A 53 -2.92 19.39 1.07
C SER A 53 -3.44 18.53 -0.09
N SER A 54 -2.69 18.44 -1.19
CA SER A 54 -2.99 17.56 -2.31
C SER A 54 -2.82 16.07 -1.93
N SER A 55 -3.33 15.18 -2.78
CA SER A 55 -3.10 13.76 -2.60
C SER A 55 -1.61 13.43 -2.67
N GLY A 56 -1.13 12.60 -1.74
CA GLY A 56 0.20 12.00 -1.78
C GLY A 56 0.23 10.68 -2.54
N VAL A 57 -0.88 10.27 -3.15
CA VAL A 57 -0.92 9.09 -4.03
C VAL A 57 -0.20 9.41 -5.32
N PHE A 58 0.72 8.54 -5.72
CA PHE A 58 1.50 8.68 -6.93
C PHE A 58 1.41 7.41 -7.79
N GLU A 59 1.69 7.56 -9.07
CA GLU A 59 1.75 6.49 -10.07
C GLU A 59 3.18 6.43 -10.62
N VAL A 60 3.74 5.22 -10.71
CA VAL A 60 5.06 4.94 -11.27
C VAL A 60 5.03 3.69 -12.12
N GLU A 61 6.06 3.52 -12.96
CA GLU A 61 6.33 2.23 -13.59
C GLU A 61 6.58 1.16 -12.51
N SER A 62 6.05 -0.04 -12.73
CA SER A 62 6.22 -1.19 -11.84
C SER A 62 7.68 -1.36 -11.42
N LYS A 63 7.92 -1.58 -10.13
CA LYS A 63 9.23 -1.89 -9.53
C LYS A 63 10.23 -0.75 -9.60
N SER A 64 9.78 0.45 -9.98
CA SER A 64 10.66 1.60 -10.27
C SER A 64 10.46 2.76 -9.29
N CYS A 65 9.98 2.48 -8.08
CA CYS A 65 9.80 3.50 -7.03
C CYS A 65 11.17 4.13 -6.64
N PRO A 66 11.40 5.44 -6.89
CA PRO A 66 12.69 6.06 -6.63
C PRO A 66 13.03 6.11 -5.14
N GLY A 67 14.30 5.85 -4.80
CA GLY A 67 14.80 5.94 -3.41
C GLY A 67 14.57 4.71 -2.54
N PHE A 68 14.04 3.62 -3.11
CA PHE A 68 13.82 2.35 -2.42
C PHE A 68 14.50 1.19 -3.14
N ILE A 69 14.88 0.13 -2.41
CA ILE A 69 15.46 -1.08 -2.99
C ILE A 69 14.37 -2.12 -3.17
N TYR A 70 14.06 -2.48 -4.41
CA TYR A 70 13.07 -3.51 -4.70
C TYR A 70 13.47 -4.86 -4.10
N ARG A 71 12.53 -5.47 -3.36
CA ARG A 71 12.73 -6.75 -2.69
C ARG A 71 12.04 -7.90 -3.41
N LYS A 72 10.71 -7.78 -3.61
CA LYS A 72 9.88 -8.83 -4.23
C LYS A 72 8.47 -8.32 -4.58
N THR A 73 7.81 -9.04 -5.48
CA THR A 73 6.38 -8.90 -5.77
C THR A 73 5.60 -10.04 -5.12
N LEU A 74 4.41 -9.75 -4.58
CA LEU A 74 3.46 -10.73 -4.07
C LEU A 74 2.19 -10.68 -4.91
N TRP A 75 1.64 -11.84 -5.26
CA TRP A 75 0.30 -11.92 -5.84
C TRP A 75 -0.76 -11.82 -4.74
N LEU A 76 -1.73 -10.93 -4.91
CA LEU A 76 -2.80 -10.68 -3.93
C LEU A 76 -4.18 -11.19 -4.38
N GLY A 77 -4.39 -11.29 -5.69
CA GLY A 77 -5.69 -11.65 -6.25
C GLY A 77 -5.84 -11.21 -7.69
N THR A 78 -7.09 -11.07 -8.11
CA THR A 78 -7.48 -10.50 -9.41
C THR A 78 -8.63 -9.52 -9.23
N THR A 79 -8.75 -8.57 -10.15
CA THR A 79 -9.89 -7.66 -10.29
C THR A 79 -10.47 -7.80 -11.70
N ASP A 80 -11.77 -7.60 -11.85
CA ASP A 80 -12.48 -7.51 -13.12
C ASP A 80 -12.63 -6.06 -13.63
N MET A 81 -12.19 -5.07 -12.83
CA MET A 81 -12.21 -3.66 -13.21
C MET A 81 -11.36 -3.38 -14.46
N SER A 82 -11.92 -2.62 -15.39
CA SER A 82 -11.17 -2.04 -16.51
C SER A 82 -10.08 -1.07 -16.00
N ARG A 83 -9.18 -0.67 -16.89
CA ARG A 83 -8.14 0.32 -16.57
C ARG A 83 -8.76 1.65 -16.12
N GLU A 84 -9.83 2.08 -16.78
CA GLU A 84 -10.55 3.33 -16.51
C GLU A 84 -11.29 3.25 -15.16
N GLU A 85 -12.00 2.15 -14.91
CA GLU A 85 -12.68 1.90 -13.63
C GLU A 85 -11.68 1.87 -12.47
N PHE A 86 -10.55 1.18 -12.65
CA PHE A 86 -9.49 1.12 -11.66
C PHE A 86 -8.88 2.51 -11.40
N ARG A 87 -8.64 3.29 -12.45
CA ARG A 87 -8.13 4.66 -12.31
C ARG A 87 -9.09 5.55 -11.53
N SER A 88 -10.38 5.53 -11.85
CA SER A 88 -11.40 6.30 -11.10
C SER A 88 -11.51 5.83 -9.65
N PHE A 89 -11.35 4.53 -9.40
CA PHE A 89 -11.30 3.97 -8.05
C PHE A 89 -10.10 4.53 -7.27
N ILE A 90 -8.90 4.54 -7.86
CA ILE A 90 -7.69 5.10 -7.22
C ILE A 90 -7.85 6.60 -6.97
N GLU A 91 -8.35 7.38 -7.94
CA GLU A 91 -8.59 8.81 -7.79
C GLU A 91 -9.55 9.11 -6.62
N LYS A 92 -10.61 8.31 -6.46
CA LYS A 92 -11.54 8.43 -5.32
C LYS A 92 -10.86 8.09 -4.00
N LEU A 93 -10.05 7.03 -3.96
CA LEU A 93 -9.32 6.63 -2.76
C LEU A 93 -8.25 7.67 -2.38
N ALA A 94 -7.59 8.26 -3.37
CA ALA A 94 -6.55 9.27 -3.23
C ALA A 94 -7.02 10.51 -2.45
N GLY A 95 -8.31 10.85 -2.51
CA GLY A 95 -8.92 11.91 -1.69
C GLY A 95 -8.89 11.65 -0.18
N LYS A 96 -8.64 10.41 0.27
CA LYS A 96 -8.41 10.08 1.69
C LYS A 96 -6.93 10.17 2.09
N TYR A 97 -6.02 10.23 1.12
CA TYR A 97 -4.58 10.08 1.30
C TYR A 97 -3.85 11.35 0.88
N HIS A 98 -4.06 12.44 1.64
CA HIS A 98 -3.28 13.68 1.46
C HIS A 98 -1.86 13.51 1.95
N GLY A 99 -0.88 14.04 1.20
CA GLY A 99 0.54 13.88 1.51
C GLY A 99 0.90 14.46 2.88
N ASN A 100 0.27 15.56 3.29
CA ASN A 100 0.48 16.20 4.60
C ASN A 100 -0.13 15.42 5.78
N THR A 101 -0.85 14.33 5.52
CA THR A 101 -1.39 13.44 6.55
C THR A 101 -0.58 12.14 6.71
N TYR A 102 0.53 12.01 5.99
CA TYR A 102 1.38 10.83 6.07
C TYR A 102 1.95 10.68 7.48
N HIS A 103 1.80 9.51 8.06
CA HIS A 103 2.33 9.16 9.36
C HIS A 103 2.92 7.75 9.33
N LEU A 104 4.19 7.62 9.74
CA LEU A 104 4.98 6.38 9.65
C LEU A 104 4.28 5.16 10.28
N ILE A 105 3.50 5.38 11.35
CA ILE A 105 2.86 4.29 12.11
C ILE A 105 1.37 4.13 11.76
N SER A 106 0.63 5.22 11.60
CA SER A 106 -0.85 5.18 11.57
C SER A 106 -1.45 5.48 10.19
N LYS A 107 -0.66 6.00 9.24
CA LYS A 107 -1.13 6.34 7.89
C LYS A 107 0.04 6.42 6.92
N ASN A 108 0.51 5.25 6.49
CA ASN A 108 1.68 5.11 5.62
C ASN A 108 1.31 4.41 4.31
N CYS A 109 2.29 4.23 3.41
CA CYS A 109 2.14 3.49 2.15
C CYS A 109 1.48 2.10 2.31
N ASN A 110 1.80 1.37 3.37
CA ASN A 110 1.26 0.03 3.60
C ASN A 110 -0.24 0.06 3.93
N HIS A 111 -0.73 1.12 4.60
CA HIS A 111 -2.17 1.31 4.84
C HIS A 111 -2.91 1.58 3.53
N PHE A 112 -2.32 2.41 2.67
CA PHE A 112 -2.87 2.68 1.34
C PHE A 112 -2.99 1.38 0.52
N THR A 113 -1.92 0.59 0.42
CA THR A 113 -1.97 -0.68 -0.33
C THR A 113 -2.88 -1.71 0.31
N ASP A 114 -3.03 -1.71 1.64
CA ASP A 114 -3.97 -2.57 2.35
C ASP A 114 -5.42 -2.20 2.06
N ASP A 115 -5.75 -0.91 2.07
CA ASP A 115 -7.08 -0.41 1.68
C ASP A 115 -7.39 -0.78 0.22
N VAL A 116 -6.46 -0.55 -0.71
CA VAL A 116 -6.64 -0.96 -2.11
C VAL A 116 -6.87 -2.46 -2.22
N CYS A 117 -6.01 -3.27 -1.61
CA CYS A 117 -6.10 -4.73 -1.64
C CYS A 117 -7.45 -5.22 -1.08
N LYS A 118 -7.92 -4.67 0.03
CA LYS A 118 -9.21 -5.01 0.63
C LYS A 118 -10.38 -4.67 -0.28
N ASN A 119 -10.36 -3.50 -0.92
CA ASN A 119 -11.44 -3.09 -1.83
C ASN A 119 -11.49 -3.94 -3.10
N LEU A 120 -10.34 -4.36 -3.64
CA LEU A 120 -10.28 -5.16 -4.87
C LEU A 120 -10.50 -6.66 -4.64
N THR A 121 -9.95 -7.21 -3.55
CA THR A 121 -9.85 -8.67 -3.35
C THR A 121 -10.62 -9.18 -2.13
N GLY A 122 -11.14 -8.28 -1.29
CA GLY A 122 -11.75 -8.61 0.00
C GLY A 122 -10.77 -9.08 1.07
N LYS A 123 -9.45 -9.08 0.80
CA LYS A 123 -8.41 -9.58 1.70
C LYS A 123 -7.38 -8.49 2.02
N PRO A 124 -6.80 -8.49 3.24
CA PRO A 124 -5.71 -7.59 3.58
C PRO A 124 -4.39 -8.03 2.94
N ILE A 125 -3.41 -7.12 2.91
CA ILE A 125 -2.04 -7.48 2.56
C ILE A 125 -1.39 -8.34 3.67
N PRO A 126 -0.33 -9.11 3.37
CA PRO A 126 0.35 -9.91 4.39
C PRO A 126 0.84 -9.07 5.57
N GLY A 127 0.42 -9.41 6.78
CA GLY A 127 0.66 -8.59 7.98
C GLY A 127 2.12 -8.44 8.44
N TRP A 128 3.07 -9.06 7.76
CA TRP A 128 4.51 -8.81 7.97
C TRP A 128 4.99 -7.55 7.24
N VAL A 129 4.29 -7.10 6.19
CA VAL A 129 4.62 -5.89 5.42
C VAL A 129 4.45 -4.63 6.28
N ASN A 130 3.41 -4.59 7.12
CA ASN A 130 3.12 -3.45 8.02
C ASN A 130 3.24 -3.83 9.51
N ARG A 131 4.28 -4.59 9.89
CA ARG A 131 4.40 -5.13 11.26
C ARG A 131 4.48 -4.03 12.32
N LEU A 132 5.16 -2.92 12.03
CA LEU A 132 5.33 -1.79 12.95
C LEU A 132 4.02 -1.10 13.30
N ALA A 133 3.20 -0.76 12.30
CA ALA A 133 1.88 -0.17 12.53
C ALA A 133 1.01 -1.06 13.42
N ARG A 134 1.10 -2.39 13.21
CA ARG A 134 0.34 -3.36 13.98
C ARG A 134 0.84 -3.48 15.43
N VAL A 135 2.14 -3.41 15.68
CA VAL A 135 2.70 -3.46 17.05
C VAL A 135 2.46 -2.14 17.81
N GLY A 136 2.58 -1.00 17.15
CA GLY A 136 2.26 0.32 17.74
C GLY A 136 0.81 0.41 18.23
N TRP A 137 -0.13 -0.26 17.55
CA TRP A 137 -1.52 -0.39 18.02
C TRP A 137 -1.63 -1.16 19.35
N TYR A 138 -0.95 -2.30 19.48
CA TYR A 138 -0.99 -3.09 20.70
C TYR A 138 -0.39 -2.35 21.90
N HIS A 139 0.67 -1.56 21.70
CA HIS A 139 1.28 -0.82 22.81
C HIS A 139 0.44 0.37 23.30
N CYS A 140 -0.38 0.97 22.41
CA CYS A 140 -1.35 2.00 22.79
C CYS A 140 -2.54 1.42 23.58
N MET A 141 -2.93 0.17 23.29
CA MET A 141 -4.04 -0.50 23.97
C MET A 141 -3.72 -0.91 25.43
N PHE A 142 -2.44 -0.99 25.80
CA PHE A 142 -2.00 -1.20 27.19
C PHE A 142 -1.90 0.09 28.03
N CYS A 143 -1.99 1.28 27.43
CA CYS A 143 -2.04 2.54 28.19
C CYS A 143 -3.44 2.90 28.71
N PHE A 144 -4.51 2.28 28.19
CA PHE A 144 -5.90 2.58 28.61
C PHE A 144 -6.49 1.58 29.63
N LEU A 145 -5.66 0.69 30.20
CA LEU A 145 -6.08 -0.24 31.27
C LEU A 145 -5.29 -0.06 32.58
N SER A 146 -4.74 1.12 32.81
CA SER A 146 -4.20 1.49 34.12
C SER A 146 -4.52 2.95 34.38
N TRP A 147 -5.74 3.21 34.85
CA TRP A 147 -6.14 4.01 36.02
C TRP A 147 -7.67 3.94 36.15
#